data_AF-A0ABD5URN4-F1
#
_entry.id   AF-A0ABD5URN4-F1
#
_cell.length_a   1.000
_cell.length_b   1.000
_cell.length_c   1.000
_cell.angle_alpha   90.00
_cell.angle_beta   90.00
_cell.angle_gamma   90.00
#
_symmetry.space_group_name_H-M   'P 1'
#
loop_
_entity.id
_entity.type
_entity.pdbx_description
1 polymer ?
#
loop_
_entity_poly.entity_id
_entity_poly.type
_entity_poly.pdbx_seq_one_letter_code
_entity_poly.pdbx_strand_id
1 'polypeptide(L)'
;MNRRSFLVGAGCAAGSLSGCTDLAGRADAEVAERDLPDRPEGLTPESVAAYVADYEEVRAHNSHAADGAAEVTIDATATFDHAAGDDHVATAQHAGTVYHENDEGVRSVGEVYSEPTPYLVSPERTLSMDVDRRTVGDGDRESGDDDDREPAGDESTSPPLGVRLLNVTGEPREVVVTVTRTDPIDDGEDGSADDAEGAAADDDAEAETVAEVDTAVAAESAVVLASIANVRGGYHVIARMEDNGVTGEGRIEVGLPSADRDPNVDVVIDDAGISTWHLPSFDGI
;
A
#
# COMPACT_ATOMS: atom_id res chain seq x y z
N MET A 1 -15.53 20.89 16.09
CA MET A 1 -16.69 21.63 15.53
C MET A 1 -17.40 20.71 14.54
N ASN A 2 -18.67 20.39 14.79
CA ASN A 2 -19.50 19.56 13.92
C ASN A 2 -19.89 20.28 12.62
N ARG A 3 -19.98 19.51 11.52
CA ARG A 3 -20.96 19.55 10.40
C ARG A 3 -20.29 19.32 9.04
N ARG A 4 -20.43 18.12 8.48
CA ARG A 4 -20.53 17.95 7.03
C ARG A 4 -21.65 16.94 6.72
N SER A 5 -22.77 17.52 6.34
CA SER A 5 -23.92 16.90 5.71
C SER A 5 -23.57 16.51 4.29
N PHE A 6 -23.89 15.29 3.87
CA PHE A 6 -24.07 14.98 2.45
C PHE A 6 -25.55 14.79 2.16
N LEU A 7 -26.04 15.64 1.26
CA LEU A 7 -27.40 15.71 0.77
C LEU A 7 -27.47 14.93 -0.55
N VAL A 8 -28.35 13.93 -0.56
CA VAL A 8 -29.28 13.53 -1.63
C VAL A 8 -29.06 14.16 -3.01
N GLY A 9 -28.65 13.31 -3.96
CA GLY A 9 -28.89 13.49 -5.40
C GLY A 9 -29.86 12.41 -5.89
N ALA A 10 -31.06 12.82 -6.30
CA ALA A 10 -32.12 11.95 -6.81
C ALA A 10 -32.33 12.14 -8.32
N GLY A 11 -32.62 11.04 -9.03
CA GLY A 11 -33.32 10.99 -10.32
C GLY A 11 -32.58 10.20 -11.41
N CYS A 12 -33.19 9.31 -12.22
CA CYS A 12 -34.59 8.90 -12.40
C CYS A 12 -34.69 7.61 -13.27
N ALA A 13 -35.64 6.71 -12.92
CA ALA A 13 -36.56 5.91 -13.78
C ALA A 13 -36.00 4.87 -14.79
N ALA A 14 -36.60 3.70 -15.07
CA ALA A 14 -37.81 3.00 -14.61
C ALA A 14 -37.78 1.54 -15.11
N GLY A 15 -38.37 0.61 -14.36
CA GLY A 15 -38.60 -0.78 -14.80
C GLY A 15 -39.53 -1.52 -13.83
N SER A 16 -40.78 -1.70 -14.24
CA SER A 16 -41.88 -2.30 -13.48
C SER A 16 -41.71 -3.81 -13.28
N LEU A 17 -41.98 -4.32 -12.06
CA LEU A 17 -42.53 -5.68 -11.88
C LEU A 17 -43.60 -5.69 -10.79
N SER A 18 -44.82 -5.97 -11.26
CA SER A 18 -45.98 -6.35 -10.46
C SER A 18 -45.98 -7.88 -10.34
N GLY A 19 -46.03 -8.40 -9.12
CA GLY A 19 -46.23 -9.83 -8.87
C GLY A 19 -46.37 -10.12 -7.38
N CYS A 20 -47.61 -10.33 -6.94
CA CYS A 20 -47.90 -10.80 -5.59
C CYS A 20 -47.52 -12.27 -5.45
N THR A 21 -46.68 -12.59 -4.47
CA THR A 21 -46.66 -13.90 -3.81
C THR A 21 -46.53 -13.69 -2.30
N ASP A 22 -47.64 -13.97 -1.60
CA ASP A 22 -47.65 -14.41 -0.21
C ASP A 22 -46.94 -15.77 -0.13
N LEU A 23 -45.96 -15.96 0.78
CA LEU A 23 -45.76 -17.21 1.53
C LEU A 23 -44.61 -17.12 2.52
N ALA A 24 -44.90 -17.59 3.73
CA ALA A 24 -44.06 -17.63 4.90
C ALA A 24 -42.70 -18.34 4.67
N GLY A 25 -41.66 -17.66 5.13
CA GLY A 25 -40.31 -18.16 5.33
C GLY A 25 -39.47 -16.95 5.64
N ARG A 26 -39.12 -16.72 6.91
CA ARG A 26 -38.03 -15.80 7.29
C ARG A 26 -36.76 -16.47 6.76
N ALA A 27 -36.51 -16.33 5.46
CA ALA A 27 -35.21 -16.59 4.89
C ALA A 27 -34.33 -15.49 5.50
N ASP A 28 -33.29 -15.90 6.21
CA ASP A 28 -32.21 -15.01 6.61
C ASP A 28 -31.85 -14.17 5.40
N ALA A 29 -32.07 -12.86 5.50
CA ALA A 29 -31.88 -11.93 4.40
C ALA A 29 -30.37 -11.66 4.26
N GLU A 30 -29.63 -12.69 3.88
CA GLU A 30 -28.21 -12.63 3.60
C GLU A 30 -27.99 -11.82 2.31
N VAL A 31 -26.92 -11.03 2.30
CA VAL A 31 -26.51 -10.27 1.12
C VAL A 31 -26.00 -11.25 0.07
N ALA A 32 -26.46 -11.09 -1.18
CA ALA A 32 -26.00 -11.90 -2.29
C ALA A 32 -24.64 -11.42 -2.80
N GLU A 33 -23.75 -12.35 -3.16
CA GLU A 33 -22.51 -12.05 -3.86
C GLU A 33 -22.76 -11.35 -5.21
N ARG A 34 -21.82 -10.49 -5.63
CA ARG A 34 -21.82 -9.75 -6.89
C ARG A 34 -20.83 -10.37 -7.88
N ASP A 35 -21.10 -10.24 -9.18
CA ASP A 35 -20.13 -10.62 -10.20
C ASP A 35 -18.91 -9.69 -10.17
N LEU A 36 -17.71 -10.26 -10.34
CA LEU A 36 -16.47 -9.48 -10.48
C LEU A 36 -16.51 -8.63 -11.77
N PRO A 37 -15.93 -7.42 -11.76
CA PRO A 37 -15.89 -6.59 -12.96
C PRO A 37 -15.08 -7.24 -14.07
N ASP A 38 -15.49 -6.99 -15.32
CA ASP A 38 -14.75 -7.39 -16.50
C ASP A 38 -13.42 -6.62 -16.59
N ARG A 39 -12.34 -7.32 -16.95
CA ARG A 39 -11.05 -6.66 -17.20
C ARG A 39 -11.18 -5.69 -18.38
N PRO A 40 -10.64 -4.47 -18.30
CA PRO A 40 -10.72 -3.52 -19.40
C PRO A 40 -9.96 -4.03 -20.62
N GLU A 41 -10.53 -3.81 -21.82
CA GLU A 41 -9.92 -4.22 -23.09
C GLU A 41 -8.59 -3.48 -23.38
N GLY A 42 -8.42 -2.28 -22.82
CA GLY A 42 -7.19 -1.50 -22.87
C GLY A 42 -6.67 -1.22 -21.46
N LEU A 43 -5.41 -1.56 -21.21
CA LEU A 43 -4.72 -1.34 -19.94
C LEU A 43 -4.00 0.02 -19.96
N THR A 44 -4.74 1.10 -19.74
CA THR A 44 -4.15 2.42 -19.45
C THR A 44 -4.06 2.59 -17.93
N PRO A 45 -3.21 3.51 -17.43
CA PRO A 45 -3.14 3.80 -15.99
C PRO A 45 -4.52 4.04 -15.36
N GLU A 46 -5.38 4.83 -16.02
CA GLU A 46 -6.70 5.17 -15.53
C GLU A 46 -7.67 3.99 -15.56
N SER A 47 -7.63 3.17 -16.62
CA SER A 47 -8.52 2.00 -16.71
C SER A 47 -8.10 0.91 -15.73
N VAL A 48 -6.80 0.72 -15.49
CA VAL A 48 -6.28 -0.23 -14.50
C VAL A 48 -6.64 0.22 -13.09
N ALA A 49 -6.43 1.49 -12.74
CA ALA A 49 -6.80 2.01 -11.42
C ALA A 49 -8.32 1.88 -11.18
N ALA A 50 -9.16 2.29 -12.13
CA ALA A 50 -10.60 2.16 -12.01
C ALA A 50 -11.04 0.69 -11.87
N TYR A 51 -10.50 -0.19 -12.71
CA TYR A 51 -10.78 -1.62 -12.64
C TYR A 51 -10.38 -2.24 -11.31
N VAL A 52 -9.21 -1.89 -10.77
CA VAL A 52 -8.71 -2.43 -9.50
C VAL A 52 -9.53 -1.93 -8.31
N ALA A 53 -9.98 -0.67 -8.33
CA ALA A 53 -10.90 -0.15 -7.33
C ALA A 53 -12.23 -0.93 -7.35
N ASP A 54 -12.87 -1.07 -8.52
CA ASP A 54 -14.12 -1.84 -8.66
C ASP A 54 -13.93 -3.31 -8.25
N TYR A 55 -12.80 -3.90 -8.60
CA TYR A 55 -12.47 -5.29 -8.27
C TYR A 55 -12.31 -5.49 -6.77
N GLU A 56 -11.59 -4.58 -6.09
CA GLU A 56 -11.39 -4.61 -4.64
C GLU A 56 -12.72 -4.41 -3.88
N GLU A 57 -13.56 -3.48 -4.34
CA GLU A 57 -14.91 -3.28 -3.75
C GLU A 57 -15.72 -4.57 -3.79
N VAL A 58 -15.81 -5.19 -4.97
CA VAL A 58 -16.59 -6.43 -5.16
C VAL A 58 -15.97 -7.60 -4.40
N ARG A 59 -14.64 -7.73 -4.40
CA ARG A 59 -13.93 -8.78 -3.64
C ARG A 59 -14.22 -8.67 -2.15
N ALA A 60 -14.06 -7.49 -1.55
CA ALA A 60 -14.32 -7.25 -0.14
C ALA A 60 -15.80 -7.46 0.21
N HIS A 61 -16.70 -6.96 -0.65
CA HIS A 61 -18.14 -7.18 -0.52
C HIS A 61 -18.47 -8.68 -0.47
N ASN A 62 -17.97 -9.45 -1.44
CA ASN A 62 -18.27 -10.87 -1.57
C ASN A 62 -17.69 -11.70 -0.43
N SER A 63 -16.52 -11.33 0.11
CA SER A 63 -15.99 -11.96 1.32
C SER A 63 -16.99 -11.86 2.47
N HIS A 64 -17.51 -10.65 2.73
CA HIS A 64 -18.47 -10.44 3.82
C HIS A 64 -19.86 -11.03 3.54
N ALA A 65 -20.30 -11.01 2.28
CA ALA A 65 -21.52 -11.69 1.87
C ALA A 65 -21.42 -13.21 2.11
N ALA A 66 -20.30 -13.84 1.75
CA ALA A 66 -20.03 -15.25 2.01
C ALA A 66 -19.91 -15.58 3.51
N ASP A 67 -19.47 -14.62 4.33
CA ASP A 67 -19.45 -14.72 5.80
C ASP A 67 -20.83 -14.51 6.45
N GLY A 68 -21.91 -14.37 5.66
CA GLY A 68 -23.29 -14.25 6.15
C GLY A 68 -23.65 -12.85 6.64
N ALA A 69 -23.04 -11.80 6.05
CA ALA A 69 -23.47 -10.44 6.31
C ALA A 69 -24.92 -10.20 5.83
N ALA A 70 -25.68 -9.46 6.63
CA ALA A 70 -27.05 -9.04 6.33
C ALA A 70 -27.11 -7.71 5.56
N GLU A 71 -26.07 -6.89 5.64
CA GLU A 71 -25.89 -5.68 4.82
C GLU A 71 -24.39 -5.38 4.70
N VAL A 72 -23.95 -4.97 3.51
CA VAL A 72 -22.55 -4.66 3.20
C VAL A 72 -22.49 -3.40 2.36
N THR A 73 -21.79 -2.38 2.86
CA THR A 73 -21.43 -1.16 2.11
C THR A 73 -19.93 -1.05 2.14
N ILE A 74 -19.28 -1.15 0.98
CA ILE A 74 -17.83 -1.02 0.81
C ILE A 74 -17.63 0.02 -0.29
N ASP A 75 -16.66 0.90 -0.08
CA ASP A 75 -16.10 1.78 -1.09
C ASP A 75 -14.61 1.44 -1.23
N ALA A 76 -14.09 1.44 -2.45
CA ALA A 76 -12.67 1.21 -2.72
C ALA A 76 -12.07 2.30 -3.61
N THR A 77 -10.80 2.59 -3.40
CA THR A 77 -9.99 3.48 -4.23
C THR A 77 -8.72 2.74 -4.66
N ALA A 78 -8.19 3.10 -5.83
CA ALA A 78 -6.93 2.56 -6.28
C ALA A 78 -6.11 3.59 -7.06
N THR A 79 -4.80 3.41 -7.04
CA THR A 79 -3.84 4.21 -7.81
C THR A 79 -2.97 3.28 -8.64
N PHE A 80 -2.77 3.64 -9.90
CA PHE A 80 -1.83 2.96 -10.77
C PHE A 80 -0.39 3.28 -10.36
N ASP A 81 0.43 2.27 -10.14
CA ASP A 81 1.80 2.43 -9.68
C ASP A 81 2.76 2.53 -10.88
N HIS A 82 2.82 1.49 -11.71
CA HIS A 82 3.67 1.42 -12.90
C HIS A 82 3.26 0.26 -13.82
N ALA A 83 3.87 0.17 -15.00
CA ALA A 83 3.72 -0.95 -15.93
C ALA A 83 5.07 -1.41 -16.47
N ALA A 84 5.22 -2.72 -16.64
CA ALA A 84 6.38 -3.37 -17.23
C ALA A 84 5.90 -4.42 -18.25
N GLY A 85 6.06 -4.11 -19.54
CA GLY A 85 5.51 -4.97 -20.59
C GLY A 85 3.98 -5.03 -20.53
N ASP A 86 3.42 -6.23 -20.42
CA ASP A 86 1.98 -6.47 -20.33
C ASP A 86 1.45 -6.42 -18.87
N ASP A 87 2.35 -6.36 -17.89
CA ASP A 87 2.03 -6.37 -16.47
C ASP A 87 1.86 -4.94 -15.95
N HIS A 88 0.71 -4.70 -15.29
CA HIS A 88 0.32 -3.41 -14.75
C HIS A 88 0.09 -3.54 -13.26
N VAL A 89 0.81 -2.74 -12.47
CA VAL A 89 0.71 -2.74 -11.01
C VAL A 89 -0.15 -1.57 -10.55
N ALA A 90 -1.08 -1.84 -9.65
CA ALA A 90 -1.87 -0.82 -8.97
C ALA A 90 -2.05 -1.18 -7.50
N THR A 91 -2.23 -0.18 -6.66
CA THR A 91 -2.51 -0.36 -5.23
C THR A 91 -3.94 0.03 -4.94
N ALA A 92 -4.68 -0.85 -4.26
CA ALA A 92 -6.06 -0.62 -3.83
C ALA A 92 -6.17 -0.52 -2.30
N GLN A 93 -7.20 0.19 -1.84
CA GLN A 93 -7.65 0.21 -0.45
C GLN A 93 -9.17 0.32 -0.41
N HIS A 94 -9.80 -0.27 0.60
CA HIS A 94 -11.23 -0.17 0.81
C HIS A 94 -11.57 0.19 2.26
N ALA A 95 -12.73 0.80 2.44
CA ALA A 95 -13.36 0.94 3.75
C ALA A 95 -14.87 0.81 3.63
N GLY A 96 -15.54 0.59 4.75
CA GLY A 96 -16.99 0.53 4.75
C GLY A 96 -17.59 0.03 6.05
N THR A 97 -18.81 -0.48 5.95
CA THR A 97 -19.57 -1.00 7.08
C THR A 97 -20.22 -2.33 6.72
N VAL A 98 -20.14 -3.27 7.66
CA VAL A 98 -20.75 -4.60 7.54
C VAL A 98 -21.70 -4.81 8.71
N TYR A 99 -22.85 -5.41 8.41
CA TYR A 99 -23.87 -5.72 9.40
C TYR A 99 -24.07 -7.23 9.49
N HIS A 100 -24.07 -7.76 10.70
CA HIS A 100 -24.46 -9.15 10.96
C HIS A 100 -25.68 -9.17 11.89
N GLU A 101 -26.67 -10.01 11.57
CA GLU A 101 -27.82 -10.31 12.41
C GLU A 101 -27.64 -11.69 13.03
N ASN A 102 -27.75 -11.81 14.35
CA ASN A 102 -27.71 -13.12 15.01
C ASN A 102 -29.08 -13.81 14.99
N ASP A 103 -29.15 -15.08 15.42
CA ASP A 103 -30.40 -15.87 15.47
C ASP A 103 -31.53 -15.23 16.32
N GLU A 104 -31.17 -14.30 17.22
CA GLU A 104 -32.10 -13.55 18.07
C GLU A 104 -32.62 -12.26 17.41
N GLY A 105 -32.15 -11.95 16.19
CA GLY A 105 -32.47 -10.72 15.46
C GLY A 105 -31.73 -9.48 15.95
N VAL A 106 -30.66 -9.65 16.75
CA VAL A 106 -29.81 -8.57 17.23
C VAL A 106 -28.79 -8.23 16.14
N ARG A 107 -28.74 -6.95 15.77
CA ARG A 107 -27.83 -6.44 14.75
C ARG A 107 -26.55 -5.92 15.38
N SER A 108 -25.43 -6.32 14.79
CA SER A 108 -24.10 -5.76 15.04
C SER A 108 -23.62 -5.01 13.80
N VAL A 109 -22.90 -3.91 14.02
CA VAL A 109 -22.28 -3.10 12.96
C VAL A 109 -20.79 -3.13 13.19
N GLY A 110 -20.02 -3.48 12.16
CA GLY A 110 -18.57 -3.37 12.13
C GLY A 110 -18.14 -2.36 11.08
N GLU A 111 -17.19 -1.50 11.43
CA GLU A 111 -16.42 -0.74 10.44
C GLU A 111 -15.34 -1.64 9.87
N VAL A 112 -15.13 -1.55 8.56
CA VAL A 112 -14.10 -2.31 7.83
C VAL A 112 -13.14 -1.32 7.20
N TYR A 113 -11.86 -1.62 7.28
CA TYR A 113 -10.79 -0.86 6.66
C TYR A 113 -9.69 -1.83 6.25
N SER A 114 -9.21 -1.74 5.01
CA SER A 114 -8.06 -2.51 4.55
C SER A 114 -6.79 -1.68 4.54
N GLU A 115 -5.66 -2.36 4.69
CA GLU A 115 -4.36 -1.78 4.38
C GLU A 115 -4.15 -1.76 2.85
N PRO A 116 -3.36 -0.82 2.30
CA PRO A 116 -3.08 -0.75 0.87
C PRO A 116 -2.51 -2.07 0.33
N THR A 117 -3.19 -2.64 -0.67
CA THR A 117 -2.90 -3.96 -1.23
C THR A 117 -2.50 -3.83 -2.70
N PRO A 118 -1.33 -4.37 -3.11
CA PRO A 118 -0.92 -4.36 -4.51
C PRO A 118 -1.66 -5.41 -5.33
N TYR A 119 -1.95 -5.02 -6.56
CA TYR A 119 -2.60 -5.80 -7.59
C TYR A 119 -1.71 -5.87 -8.83
N LEU A 120 -1.56 -7.07 -9.38
CA LEU A 120 -1.00 -7.31 -10.69
C LEU A 120 -2.14 -7.56 -11.68
N VAL A 121 -2.24 -6.71 -12.69
CA VAL A 121 -3.22 -6.83 -13.78
C VAL A 121 -2.47 -7.08 -15.08
N SER A 122 -2.74 -8.25 -15.68
CA SER A 122 -2.21 -8.64 -16.98
C SER A 122 -3.35 -9.03 -17.92
N PRO A 123 -3.11 -9.19 -19.24
CA PRO A 123 -4.11 -9.69 -20.18
C PRO A 123 -4.69 -11.05 -19.78
N GLU A 124 -3.93 -11.86 -19.04
CA GLU A 124 -4.31 -13.22 -18.67
C GLU A 124 -4.99 -13.28 -17.30
N ARG A 125 -4.55 -12.48 -16.32
CA ARG A 125 -5.02 -12.60 -14.93
C ARG A 125 -5.03 -11.29 -14.15
N THR A 126 -5.79 -11.32 -13.06
CA THR A 126 -5.81 -10.29 -12.03
C THR A 126 -5.40 -10.99 -10.74
N LEU A 127 -4.33 -10.54 -10.11
CA LEU A 127 -3.78 -11.13 -8.89
C LEU A 127 -3.75 -10.05 -7.80
N SER A 128 -4.43 -10.30 -6.70
CA SER A 128 -4.26 -9.57 -5.44
C SER A 128 -3.10 -10.21 -4.68
N MET A 129 -2.09 -9.42 -4.34
CA MET A 129 -0.89 -9.95 -3.71
C MET A 129 -1.04 -9.95 -2.19
N ASP A 130 -0.73 -11.08 -1.56
CA ASP A 130 -0.60 -11.15 -0.10
C ASP A 130 0.58 -10.26 0.34
N VAL A 131 0.38 -9.48 1.41
CA VAL A 131 1.38 -8.51 1.88
C VAL A 131 1.85 -8.87 3.28
N ASP A 132 3.15 -9.11 3.44
CA ASP A 132 3.81 -9.19 4.74
C ASP A 132 4.46 -7.85 5.08
N ARG A 133 4.05 -7.23 6.20
CA ARG A 133 4.49 -5.88 6.60
C ARG A 133 5.44 -5.96 7.79
N ARG A 134 6.61 -5.33 7.69
CA ARG A 134 7.68 -5.37 8.69
C ARG A 134 8.24 -3.99 8.95
N THR A 135 8.45 -3.66 10.22
CA THR A 135 9.14 -2.42 10.64
C THR A 135 10.65 -2.67 10.69
N VAL A 136 11.42 -1.85 9.99
CA VAL A 136 12.88 -1.86 10.02
C VAL A 136 13.34 -0.90 11.12
N GLY A 137 13.66 -1.39 12.32
CA GLY A 137 14.03 -0.49 13.43
C GLY A 137 14.14 -1.03 14.86
N ASP A 138 13.94 -2.34 15.10
CA ASP A 138 14.07 -2.96 16.44
C ASP A 138 14.99 -4.20 16.45
N GLY A 139 16.06 -4.17 15.64
CA GLY A 139 17.21 -5.05 15.81
C GLY A 139 18.31 -4.28 16.52
N ASP A 140 18.64 -4.67 17.77
CA ASP A 140 19.67 -4.09 18.66
C ASP A 140 19.28 -2.88 19.54
N ARG A 141 18.05 -2.84 20.05
CA ARG A 141 17.85 -2.32 21.41
C ARG A 141 17.79 -3.52 22.34
N GLU A 142 18.91 -3.79 23.02
CA GLU A 142 18.86 -4.56 24.27
C GLU A 142 17.67 -4.07 25.08
N SER A 143 16.82 -5.00 25.52
CA SER A 143 15.67 -4.73 26.37
C SER A 143 16.14 -4.05 27.66
N GLY A 144 16.27 -2.73 27.60
CA GLY A 144 16.38 -1.84 28.74
C GLY A 144 14.98 -1.34 29.05
N ASP A 145 14.44 -1.80 30.17
CA ASP A 145 13.26 -1.24 30.82
C ASP A 145 13.36 0.29 30.88
N ASP A 146 12.53 1.00 30.11
CA ASP A 146 12.11 2.37 30.39
C ASP A 146 10.66 2.52 29.89
N ASP A 147 9.73 1.96 30.68
CA ASP A 147 8.36 2.44 30.78
C ASP A 147 8.37 3.93 31.13
N ASP A 148 7.51 4.73 30.48
CA ASP A 148 7.27 6.17 30.66
C ASP A 148 7.87 7.12 29.61
N ARG A 149 7.64 6.85 28.32
CA ARG A 149 7.59 7.92 27.31
C ARG A 149 6.23 7.94 26.62
N GLU A 150 5.35 8.80 27.13
CA GLU A 150 4.12 9.16 26.42
C GLU A 150 4.50 9.63 25.01
N PRO A 151 3.79 9.19 23.95
CA PRO A 151 4.07 9.66 22.61
C PRO A 151 3.74 11.15 22.57
N ALA A 152 4.79 11.98 22.58
CA ALA A 152 4.67 13.39 22.31
C ALA A 152 4.08 13.52 20.90
N GLY A 153 2.80 13.87 20.84
CA GLY A 153 2.19 14.34 19.61
C GLY A 153 2.95 15.55 19.13
N ASP A 154 3.65 15.40 18.01
CA ASP A 154 4.20 16.52 17.26
C ASP A 154 3.75 16.40 15.79
N GLU A 155 3.14 17.47 15.32
CA GLU A 155 2.33 17.59 14.11
C GLU A 155 3.20 17.75 12.83
N SER A 156 4.34 17.05 12.70
CA SER A 156 5.18 17.17 11.50
C SER A 156 6.20 16.05 11.23
N THR A 157 5.96 14.81 11.67
CA THR A 157 6.76 13.66 11.21
C THR A 157 6.40 13.31 9.77
N SER A 158 7.25 13.72 8.81
CA SER A 158 7.22 13.17 7.46
C SER A 158 7.17 11.64 7.55
N PRO A 159 6.31 10.95 6.77
CA PRO A 159 6.23 9.50 6.84
C PRO A 159 7.59 8.90 6.50
N PRO A 160 8.00 7.85 7.21
CA PRO A 160 9.33 7.31 7.04
C PRO A 160 9.49 6.68 5.65
N LEU A 161 10.72 6.69 5.15
CA LEU A 161 11.11 5.91 3.98
C LEU A 161 10.68 4.46 4.17
N GLY A 162 10.03 3.90 3.16
CA GLY A 162 9.64 2.51 3.13
C GLY A 162 9.80 1.91 1.74
N VAL A 163 10.15 0.64 1.71
CA VAL A 163 10.38 -0.12 0.47
C VAL A 163 9.36 -1.24 0.39
N ARG A 164 8.61 -1.31 -0.71
CA ARG A 164 7.77 -2.46 -1.05
C ARG A 164 8.53 -3.34 -2.04
N LEU A 165 8.63 -4.62 -1.72
CA LEU A 165 9.16 -5.67 -2.58
C LEU A 165 7.98 -6.44 -3.17
N LEU A 166 7.83 -6.45 -4.49
CA LEU A 166 6.79 -7.19 -5.21
C LEU A 166 7.45 -8.34 -5.98
N ASN A 167 7.13 -9.59 -5.61
CA ASN A 167 7.53 -10.74 -6.38
C ASN A 167 6.37 -11.19 -7.26
N VAL A 168 6.44 -10.88 -8.55
CA VAL A 168 5.41 -11.30 -9.52
C VAL A 168 5.70 -12.67 -10.12
N THR A 169 6.85 -13.27 -9.79
CA THR A 169 7.24 -14.59 -10.28
C THR A 169 6.58 -15.72 -9.49
N GLY A 170 6.47 -16.89 -10.13
CA GLY A 170 5.91 -18.10 -9.52
C GLY A 170 6.83 -18.81 -8.53
N GLU A 171 8.00 -18.25 -8.22
CA GLU A 171 8.99 -18.83 -7.31
C GLU A 171 9.37 -17.84 -6.21
N PRO A 172 9.64 -18.30 -4.97
CA PRO A 172 10.12 -17.42 -3.91
C PRO A 172 11.50 -16.86 -4.22
N ARG A 173 11.77 -15.63 -3.80
CA ARG A 173 13.01 -14.90 -4.09
C ARG A 173 13.63 -14.34 -2.81
N GLU A 174 14.95 -14.40 -2.70
CA GLU A 174 15.72 -13.75 -1.63
C GLU A 174 16.26 -12.42 -2.15
N VAL A 175 16.00 -11.34 -1.41
CA VAL A 175 16.38 -9.98 -1.78
C VAL A 175 17.11 -9.32 -0.63
N VAL A 176 18.22 -8.68 -0.94
CA VAL A 176 18.96 -7.79 -0.05
C VAL A 176 18.62 -6.36 -0.41
N VAL A 177 18.07 -5.61 0.53
CA VAL A 177 17.78 -4.18 0.38
C VAL A 177 18.80 -3.40 1.19
N THR A 178 19.61 -2.58 0.51
CA THR A 178 20.55 -1.66 1.12
C THR A 178 20.08 -0.22 0.89
N VAL A 179 20.01 0.56 1.96
CA VAL A 179 19.58 1.96 1.93
C VAL A 179 20.72 2.79 2.51
N THR A 180 21.26 3.70 1.71
CA THR A 180 22.30 4.64 2.14
C THR A 180 21.79 6.08 2.06
N ARG A 181 22.20 6.93 3.00
CA ARG A 181 21.92 8.36 2.97
C ARG A 181 22.98 9.07 2.14
N THR A 182 22.55 9.90 1.19
CA THR A 182 23.45 10.60 0.26
C THR A 182 23.71 12.05 0.64
N ASP A 183 22.74 12.74 1.26
CA ASP A 183 22.91 14.13 1.71
C ASP A 183 22.08 14.42 2.98
N PRO A 184 22.66 15.04 4.03
CA PRO A 184 21.87 15.82 4.97
C PRO A 184 21.39 17.09 4.24
N ILE A 185 20.08 17.38 4.28
CA ILE A 185 19.60 18.70 3.91
C ILE A 185 20.24 19.67 4.91
N ASP A 186 21.01 20.64 4.40
CA ASP A 186 21.48 21.78 5.18
C ASP A 186 20.25 22.59 5.57
N ASP A 187 19.70 22.29 6.74
CA ASP A 187 18.61 23.04 7.37
C ASP A 187 19.19 24.39 7.81
N GLY A 188 19.41 25.27 6.83
CA GLY A 188 20.04 26.56 7.02
C GLY A 188 19.22 27.45 7.96
N GLU A 189 19.56 27.40 9.25
CA GLU A 189 19.20 28.44 10.22
C GLU A 189 20.41 28.73 11.09
N ASP A 190 21.36 29.47 10.50
CA ASP A 190 21.95 30.64 11.16
C ASP A 190 22.72 31.46 10.12
N GLY A 191 22.09 32.53 9.66
CA GLY A 191 22.73 33.58 8.89
C GLY A 191 23.82 34.25 9.72
N SER A 192 25.04 33.77 9.63
CA SER A 192 26.25 34.51 9.97
C SER A 192 27.22 34.39 8.81
N ALA A 193 27.02 35.27 7.83
CA ALA A 193 28.05 35.60 6.86
C ALA A 193 29.13 36.40 7.60
N ASP A 194 30.13 35.72 8.17
CA ASP A 194 31.49 36.24 8.34
C ASP A 194 32.43 35.10 8.80
N ASP A 195 33.50 34.92 8.03
CA ASP A 195 34.78 34.31 8.39
C ASP A 195 34.84 32.81 8.79
N ALA A 196 35.03 31.96 7.78
CA ALA A 196 35.91 30.79 7.91
C ALA A 196 36.57 30.43 6.56
N GLU A 197 37.73 31.04 6.29
CA GLU A 197 38.68 30.48 5.34
C GLU A 197 39.14 29.09 5.81
N GLY A 198 38.98 28.08 4.96
CA GLY A 198 39.77 26.85 5.05
C GLY A 198 39.21 25.73 5.93
N ALA A 199 38.09 25.14 5.53
CA ALA A 199 37.91 23.71 5.70
C ALA A 199 37.91 23.10 4.30
N ALA A 200 38.91 22.27 3.99
CA ALA A 200 38.78 21.33 2.89
C ALA A 200 37.51 20.53 3.18
N ALA A 201 36.53 20.58 2.28
CA ALA A 201 35.49 19.57 2.30
C ALA A 201 36.23 18.23 2.16
N ASP A 202 36.24 17.43 3.23
CA ASP A 202 36.57 16.02 3.11
C ASP A 202 35.55 15.46 2.09
N ASP A 203 36.00 15.24 0.86
CA ASP A 203 35.29 14.56 -0.24
C ASP A 203 35.03 13.06 0.11
N ASP A 204 35.30 12.66 1.35
CA ASP A 204 35.12 11.33 1.94
C ASP A 204 33.99 11.34 3.00
N ALA A 205 32.91 12.10 2.78
CA ALA A 205 31.65 11.82 3.47
C ALA A 205 31.14 10.46 2.96
N GLU A 206 31.63 9.37 3.55
CA GLU A 206 31.17 8.01 3.23
C GLU A 206 29.64 7.97 3.41
N ALA A 207 28.92 7.58 2.36
CA ALA A 207 27.47 7.45 2.41
C ALA A 207 27.09 6.54 3.59
N GLU A 208 26.30 7.07 4.53
CA GLU A 208 25.91 6.35 5.74
C GLU A 208 24.88 5.28 5.37
N THR A 209 25.20 4.00 5.59
CA THR A 209 24.21 2.92 5.47
C THR A 209 23.20 3.03 6.59
N VAL A 210 21.94 3.31 6.23
CA VAL A 210 20.82 3.48 7.16
C VAL A 210 20.13 2.15 7.43
N ALA A 211 20.07 1.27 6.44
CA ALA A 211 19.55 -0.07 6.60
C ALA A 211 20.17 -1.05 5.61
N GLU A 212 20.35 -2.28 6.04
CA GLU A 212 20.63 -3.44 5.20
C GLU A 212 19.73 -4.58 5.68
N VAL A 213 18.83 -5.04 4.81
CA VAL A 213 17.78 -6.00 5.16
C VAL A 213 17.77 -7.14 4.16
N ASP A 214 18.04 -8.34 4.66
CA ASP A 214 17.81 -9.59 3.93
C ASP A 214 16.35 -10.02 4.10
N THR A 215 15.68 -10.35 3.00
CA THR A 215 14.26 -10.75 3.04
C THR A 215 13.93 -11.77 1.96
N ALA A 216 13.23 -12.83 2.37
CA ALA A 216 12.55 -13.73 1.45
C ALA A 216 11.16 -13.18 1.12
N VAL A 217 10.86 -13.11 -0.17
CA VAL A 217 9.55 -12.74 -0.73
C VAL A 217 8.96 -14.00 -1.37
N ALA A 218 7.79 -14.43 -0.93
CA ALA A 218 7.15 -15.63 -1.48
C ALA A 218 6.73 -15.41 -2.95
N ALA A 219 6.47 -16.49 -3.68
CA ALA A 219 5.92 -16.41 -5.02
C ALA A 219 4.63 -15.58 -5.04
N GLU A 220 4.45 -14.72 -6.04
CA GLU A 220 3.21 -13.97 -6.27
C GLU A 220 2.72 -13.17 -5.04
N SER A 221 3.67 -12.60 -4.28
CA SER A 221 3.42 -11.91 -3.01
C SER A 221 4.24 -10.63 -2.85
N ALA A 222 3.96 -9.88 -1.80
CA ALA A 222 4.64 -8.64 -1.47
C ALA A 222 5.19 -8.63 -0.03
N VAL A 223 6.32 -7.94 0.17
CA VAL A 223 6.83 -7.57 1.49
C VAL A 223 6.96 -6.05 1.57
N VAL A 224 6.47 -5.45 2.63
CA VAL A 224 6.67 -4.03 2.93
C VAL A 224 7.68 -3.89 4.07
N LEU A 225 8.79 -3.23 3.78
CA LEU A 225 9.78 -2.77 4.74
C LEU A 225 9.47 -1.31 5.10
N ALA A 226 8.81 -1.09 6.23
CA ALA A 226 8.42 0.22 6.71
C ALA A 226 9.45 0.81 7.69
N SER A 227 9.35 2.11 7.96
CA SER A 227 10.13 2.81 8.99
C SER A 227 11.66 2.79 8.81
N ILE A 228 12.16 2.64 7.57
CA ILE A 228 13.59 2.54 7.27
C ILE A 228 14.34 3.81 7.71
N ALA A 229 13.77 4.99 7.45
CA ALA A 229 14.37 6.26 7.82
C ALA A 229 13.31 7.34 8.02
N ASN A 230 13.43 8.21 9.02
CA ASN A 230 12.49 9.31 9.26
C ASN A 230 13.16 10.70 9.21
N VAL A 231 14.45 10.77 8.85
CA VAL A 231 15.25 12.01 8.89
C VAL A 231 15.38 12.64 7.51
N ARG A 232 14.74 13.79 7.24
CA ARG A 232 14.74 14.45 5.92
C ARG A 232 16.12 14.43 5.24
N GLY A 233 16.15 14.04 3.96
CA GLY A 233 17.39 13.83 3.22
C GLY A 233 17.19 13.07 1.91
N GLY A 234 18.27 12.97 1.13
CA GLY A 234 18.37 12.09 -0.02
C GLY A 234 18.83 10.70 0.39
N TYR A 235 18.25 9.67 -0.24
CA TYR A 235 18.52 8.26 0.02
C TYR A 235 18.76 7.53 -1.29
N HIS A 236 19.73 6.64 -1.29
CA HIS A 236 19.97 5.70 -2.36
C HIS A 236 19.52 4.31 -1.90
N VAL A 237 18.58 3.72 -2.65
CA VAL A 237 18.04 2.38 -2.37
C VAL A 237 18.55 1.44 -3.45
N ILE A 238 19.20 0.36 -3.01
CA ILE A 238 19.67 -0.73 -3.86
C ILE A 238 18.94 -2.00 -3.42
N ALA A 239 18.28 -2.66 -4.35
CA ALA A 239 17.75 -4.00 -4.15
C ALA A 239 18.52 -5.00 -5.00
N ARG A 240 18.97 -6.09 -4.39
CA ARG A 240 19.81 -7.11 -5.03
C ARG A 240 19.22 -8.49 -4.82
N MET A 241 19.28 -9.33 -5.85
CA MET A 241 18.90 -10.74 -5.78
C MET A 241 19.95 -11.55 -6.53
N GLU A 242 20.24 -12.74 -6.05
CA GLU A 242 20.98 -13.74 -6.83
C GLU A 242 19.99 -14.82 -7.30
N ASP A 243 19.94 -15.05 -8.61
CA ASP A 243 19.18 -16.15 -9.19
C ASP A 243 20.07 -16.96 -10.13
N ASN A 244 20.23 -18.25 -9.87
CA ASN A 244 21.04 -19.16 -10.67
C ASN A 244 22.48 -18.65 -10.95
N GLY A 245 23.08 -17.95 -9.99
CA GLY A 245 24.42 -17.35 -10.12
C GLY A 245 24.47 -16.05 -10.93
N VAL A 246 23.32 -15.46 -11.25
CA VAL A 246 23.18 -14.14 -11.87
C VAL A 246 22.66 -13.16 -10.82
N THR A 247 23.38 -12.07 -10.60
CA THR A 247 22.93 -10.99 -9.71
C THR A 247 22.06 -9.99 -10.49
N GLY A 248 20.79 -9.91 -10.11
CA GLY A 248 19.90 -8.81 -10.50
C GLY A 248 20.01 -7.66 -9.51
N GLU A 249 19.95 -6.43 -10.02
CA GLU A 249 20.10 -5.23 -9.18
C GLU A 249 19.26 -4.07 -9.70
N GLY A 250 18.43 -3.50 -8.82
CA GLY A 250 17.72 -2.25 -9.04
C GLY A 250 18.27 -1.14 -8.15
N ARG A 251 18.25 0.10 -8.65
CA ARG A 251 18.79 1.28 -7.97
C ARG A 251 17.89 2.48 -8.16
N ILE A 252 17.62 3.21 -7.09
CA ILE A 252 16.81 4.43 -7.13
C ILE A 252 17.26 5.45 -6.08
N GLU A 253 17.20 6.74 -6.42
CA GLU A 253 17.46 7.85 -5.51
C GLU A 253 16.14 8.50 -5.10
N VAL A 254 15.96 8.74 -3.80
CA VAL A 254 14.68 9.14 -3.22
C VAL A 254 14.93 10.21 -2.16
N GLY A 255 14.29 11.37 -2.29
CA GLY A 255 14.19 12.31 -1.18
C GLY A 255 13.12 11.83 -0.20
N LEU A 256 13.32 12.03 1.11
CA LEU A 256 12.26 11.74 2.07
C LEU A 256 11.00 12.51 1.68
N PRO A 257 9.90 11.80 1.43
CA PRO A 257 8.76 12.38 0.76
C PRO A 257 7.99 13.23 1.75
N SER A 258 7.52 14.38 1.28
CA SER A 258 6.45 15.15 1.91
C SER A 258 5.06 14.52 1.65
N ALA A 259 4.97 13.20 1.47
CA ALA A 259 3.76 12.53 0.97
C ALA A 259 3.26 11.48 1.96
N ASP A 260 1.99 11.59 2.36
CA ASP A 260 1.28 10.75 3.33
C ASP A 260 1.11 9.28 2.89
N ARG A 261 2.20 8.51 2.78
CA ARG A 261 2.11 7.04 2.67
C ARG A 261 3.33 6.31 3.26
N ASP A 262 3.07 5.17 3.90
CA ASP A 262 3.98 4.01 3.94
C ASP A 262 4.22 3.46 2.51
N PRO A 263 5.14 2.51 2.29
CA PRO A 263 6.31 2.65 1.40
C PRO A 263 6.17 3.56 0.17
N ASN A 264 7.27 4.25 -0.15
CA ASN A 264 7.42 5.23 -1.23
C ASN A 264 8.36 4.74 -2.36
N VAL A 265 8.97 3.57 -2.19
CA VAL A 265 9.76 2.86 -3.21
C VAL A 265 9.14 1.51 -3.50
N ASP A 266 9.01 1.18 -4.78
CA ASP A 266 8.66 -0.16 -5.23
C ASP A 266 9.89 -0.86 -5.83
N VAL A 267 10.07 -2.12 -5.48
CA VAL A 267 11.06 -3.03 -6.07
C VAL A 267 10.27 -4.19 -6.65
N VAL A 268 10.28 -4.34 -7.98
CA VAL A 268 9.59 -5.44 -8.65
C VAL A 268 10.57 -6.48 -9.11
N ILE A 269 10.27 -7.73 -8.78
CA ILE A 269 11.02 -8.92 -9.13
C ILE A 269 10.20 -9.69 -10.16
N ASP A 270 10.68 -9.71 -11.40
CA ASP A 270 10.07 -10.38 -12.54
C ASP A 270 11.08 -11.33 -13.22
N ASP A 271 10.67 -11.96 -14.32
CA ASP A 271 11.53 -12.88 -15.08
C ASP A 271 12.72 -12.16 -15.76
N ALA A 272 12.67 -10.83 -15.89
CA ALA A 272 13.76 -10.02 -16.44
C ALA A 272 14.75 -9.56 -15.35
N GLY A 273 14.38 -9.61 -14.07
CA GLY A 273 15.24 -9.35 -12.93
C GLY A 273 14.59 -8.42 -11.90
N ILE A 274 15.36 -7.45 -11.41
CA ILE A 274 14.89 -6.44 -10.46
C ILE A 274 14.72 -5.10 -11.17
N SER A 275 13.57 -4.45 -10.95
CA SER A 275 13.34 -3.04 -11.30
C SER A 275 12.91 -2.24 -10.07
N THR A 276 13.21 -0.94 -10.06
CA THR A 276 12.92 -0.03 -8.94
C THR A 276 12.18 1.20 -9.40
N TRP A 277 11.12 1.57 -8.70
CA TRP A 277 10.20 2.66 -9.06
C TRP A 277 9.87 3.56 -7.87
N HIS A 278 9.63 4.84 -8.14
CA HIS A 278 8.96 5.71 -7.18
C HIS A 278 7.49 5.35 -7.14
N LEU A 279 6.93 5.22 -5.94
CA LEU A 279 5.50 5.07 -5.80
C LEU A 279 4.81 6.44 -5.89
N PRO A 280 3.73 6.56 -6.67
CA PRO A 280 2.94 7.78 -6.70
C PRO A 280 2.29 8.03 -5.35
N SER A 281 1.94 9.29 -5.07
CA SER A 281 1.11 9.62 -3.91
C SER A 281 -0.23 8.90 -4.00
N PHE A 282 -0.69 8.37 -2.87
CA PHE A 282 -1.95 7.66 -2.77
C PHE A 282 -2.91 8.46 -1.89
N ASP A 283 -3.99 8.97 -2.47
CA ASP A 283 -5.10 9.53 -1.71
C ASP A 283 -5.98 8.36 -1.22
N GLY A 284 -5.71 7.90 0.01
CA GLY A 284 -6.49 6.83 0.65
C GLY A 284 -7.94 7.20 0.91
N ILE A 285 -8.74 6.18 1.25
CA ILE A 285 -10.15 6.33 1.68
C ILE A 285 -10.25 6.76 3.14
#